data_AF-A0A2S5WJ28-F1
#
_entry.id   AF-A0A2S5WJ28-F1
#
_cell.length_a   1.000
_cell.length_b   1.000
_cell.length_c   1.000
_cell.angle_alpha   90.00
_cell.angle_beta   90.00
_cell.angle_gamma   90.00
#
_symmetry.space_group_name_H-M   'P 1'
#
loop_
_entity.id
_entity.type
_entity.pdbx_description
1 polymer ?
#
loop_
_entity_poly.entity_id
_entity_poly.type
_entity_poly.pdbx_seq_one_letter_code
_entity_poly.pdbx_strand_id
1 'polypeptide(L)'
;MKALIAWAQATRPARVFAHFGARSASVLAGGMAYSAIFSIFAGIWLLFSVAGIFLATSPELRDGLIGVLNSSLPGLIGEDGAIDPSLLENTGAFGWASAIALVGTLGTALGWLAQARTGIRTIFDVPVATKRNFVVQKLVDLGFLLAFAIALAISAALTVLSSTFLSSLLETVGIDESSGFALVVIRIVTVLILLAFDTVVLAGILRILAGLRIPTRSLFFAAFLGAIIIGILKQISTALIGGATSNPLVASFAVLLGLMIFLNLLCTVLLLTASWVKVTMDDIGASPRLLTAKEAREESTDTILRAERQKIATEVIEARERLNSAPRFFRWKAMAEYRSLLREQRRVEAEAQRRRFEGGRV
;
A
#
# COMPACT_ATOMS: atom_id res chain seq x y z
N MET A 1 -11.45 -36.61 -2.98
CA MET A 1 -11.52 -35.37 -2.18
C MET A 1 -10.13 -34.76 -1.89
N LYS A 2 -9.16 -35.49 -1.30
CA LYS A 2 -7.81 -34.96 -0.98
C LYS A 2 -7.02 -34.42 -2.18
N ALA A 3 -7.07 -35.09 -3.35
CA ALA A 3 -6.38 -34.64 -4.57
C ALA A 3 -6.97 -33.35 -5.16
N LEU A 4 -8.29 -33.16 -5.05
CA LEU A 4 -8.98 -31.94 -5.49
C LEU A 4 -8.63 -30.74 -4.61
N ILE A 5 -8.51 -30.97 -3.30
CA ILE A 5 -8.04 -29.96 -2.34
C ILE A 5 -6.58 -29.59 -2.62
N ALA A 6 -5.72 -30.58 -2.85
CA ALA A 6 -4.31 -30.34 -3.18
C ALA A 6 -4.15 -29.57 -4.52
N TRP A 7 -4.94 -29.91 -5.53
CA TRP A 7 -4.97 -29.17 -6.80
C TRP A 7 -5.47 -27.73 -6.62
N ALA A 8 -6.56 -27.52 -5.86
CA ALA A 8 -7.07 -26.20 -5.56
C ALA A 8 -6.04 -25.34 -4.80
N GLN A 9 -5.32 -25.93 -3.85
CA GLN A 9 -4.24 -25.30 -3.10
C GLN A 9 -3.00 -24.99 -3.95
N ALA A 10 -2.78 -25.73 -5.05
CA ALA A 10 -1.69 -25.48 -5.98
C ALA A 10 -1.97 -24.29 -6.93
N THR A 11 -3.23 -23.84 -7.04
CA THR A 11 -3.57 -22.69 -7.88
C THR A 11 -2.93 -21.40 -7.36
N ARG A 12 -2.55 -20.50 -8.28
CA ARG A 12 -1.96 -19.20 -7.92
C ARG A 12 -2.84 -18.39 -6.97
N PRO A 13 -4.16 -18.22 -7.21
CA PRO A 13 -5.02 -17.49 -6.27
C PRO A 13 -4.97 -18.09 -4.86
N ALA A 14 -5.05 -19.41 -4.71
CA ALA A 14 -4.99 -20.06 -3.40
C ALA A 14 -3.65 -19.80 -2.69
N ARG A 15 -2.53 -19.89 -3.42
CA ARG A 15 -1.20 -19.56 -2.89
C ARG A 15 -1.07 -18.09 -2.49
N VAL A 16 -1.68 -17.18 -3.25
CA VAL A 16 -1.71 -15.75 -2.94
C VAL A 16 -2.50 -15.47 -1.67
N PHE A 17 -3.69 -16.06 -1.52
CA PHE A 17 -4.47 -15.94 -0.28
C PHE A 17 -3.77 -16.60 0.92
N ALA A 18 -3.13 -17.76 0.73
CA ALA A 18 -2.34 -18.40 1.77
C ALA A 18 -1.15 -17.52 2.20
N HIS A 19 -0.44 -16.92 1.23
CA HIS A 19 0.65 -15.97 1.49
C HIS A 19 0.15 -14.73 2.22
N PHE A 20 -0.96 -14.13 1.78
CA PHE A 20 -1.61 -12.99 2.42
C PHE A 20 -1.95 -13.29 3.89
N GLY A 21 -2.55 -14.46 4.16
CA GLY A 21 -2.87 -14.93 5.51
C GLY A 21 -1.62 -15.18 6.35
N ALA A 22 -0.60 -15.85 5.79
CA ALA A 22 0.64 -16.18 6.49
C ALA A 22 1.44 -14.94 6.96
N ARG A 23 1.24 -13.78 6.32
CA ARG A 23 1.88 -12.51 6.68
C ARG A 23 1.00 -11.60 7.53
N SER A 24 -0.14 -12.09 8.03
CA SER A 24 -1.13 -11.30 8.77
C SER A 24 -1.50 -10.01 8.03
N ALA A 25 -1.59 -10.08 6.69
CA ALA A 25 -1.74 -8.91 5.84
C ALA A 25 -3.05 -8.16 6.09
N SER A 26 -4.09 -8.84 6.59
CA SER A 26 -5.33 -8.20 7.05
C SER A 26 -5.11 -7.26 8.25
N VAL A 27 -4.26 -7.66 9.20
CA VAL A 27 -3.90 -6.83 10.36
C VAL A 27 -3.07 -5.63 9.92
N LEU A 28 -2.12 -5.85 9.01
CA LEU A 28 -1.33 -4.77 8.39
C LEU A 28 -2.24 -3.78 7.66
N ALA A 29 -3.19 -4.27 6.86
CA ALA A 29 -4.17 -3.44 6.16
C ALA A 29 -5.02 -2.60 7.14
N GLY A 30 -5.45 -3.19 8.25
CA GLY A 30 -6.19 -2.48 9.30
C GLY A 30 -5.38 -1.34 9.92
N GLY A 31 -4.12 -1.58 10.29
CA GLY A 31 -3.24 -0.53 10.82
C GLY A 31 -2.91 0.57 9.80
N MET A 32 -2.72 0.19 8.54
CA MET A 32 -2.54 1.13 7.43
C MET A 32 -3.79 1.98 7.19
N ALA A 33 -4.99 1.41 7.31
CA ALA A 33 -6.24 2.13 7.13
C ALA A 33 -6.52 3.11 8.26
N TYR A 34 -6.28 2.71 9.51
CA TYR A 34 -6.38 3.61 10.68
C TYR A 34 -5.50 4.84 10.47
N SER A 35 -4.23 4.63 10.13
CA SER A 35 -3.31 5.74 9.88
C SER A 35 -3.63 6.53 8.60
N ALA A 36 -4.26 5.91 7.59
CA ALA A 36 -4.70 6.59 6.37
C ALA A 36 -5.74 7.67 6.67
N ILE A 37 -6.68 7.39 7.58
CA ILE A 37 -7.72 8.37 7.97
C ILE A 37 -7.07 9.64 8.52
N PHE A 38 -6.18 9.51 9.50
CA PHE A 38 -5.46 10.66 10.05
C PHE A 38 -4.60 11.36 9.00
N SER A 39 -3.96 10.60 8.11
CA SER A 39 -3.20 11.15 7.00
C SER A 39 -4.05 11.93 6.00
N ILE A 40 -5.31 11.52 5.76
CA ILE A 40 -6.23 12.22 4.87
C ILE A 40 -6.68 13.53 5.51
N PHE A 41 -7.09 13.51 6.78
CA PHE A 41 -7.43 14.74 7.51
C PHE A 41 -6.24 15.70 7.56
N ALA A 42 -5.05 15.17 7.87
CA ALA A 42 -3.81 15.93 7.84
C ALA A 42 -3.53 16.50 6.44
N GLY A 43 -3.66 15.68 5.38
CA GLY A 43 -3.46 16.11 4.00
C GLY A 43 -4.44 17.19 3.55
N ILE A 44 -5.72 17.08 3.92
CA ILE A 44 -6.75 18.08 3.62
C ILE A 44 -6.43 19.39 4.35
N TRP A 45 -6.12 19.33 5.65
CA TRP A 45 -5.76 20.51 6.42
C TRP A 45 -4.47 21.16 5.88
N LEU A 46 -3.48 20.36 5.47
CA LEU A 46 -2.26 20.83 4.83
C LEU A 46 -2.56 21.55 3.51
N LEU A 47 -3.43 20.96 2.68
CA LEU A 47 -3.87 21.54 1.42
C LEU A 47 -4.52 22.91 1.63
N PHE A 48 -5.48 23.02 2.56
CA PHE A 48 -6.13 24.28 2.88
C PHE A 48 -5.17 25.30 3.49
N SER A 49 -4.25 24.85 4.34
CA SER A 49 -3.25 25.73 4.96
C SER A 49 -2.31 26.31 3.91
N VAL A 50 -1.80 25.49 3.00
CA VAL A 50 -0.95 25.94 1.89
C VAL A 50 -1.72 26.86 0.93
N ALA A 51 -2.95 26.50 0.55
CA ALA A 51 -3.80 27.36 -0.26
C ALA A 51 -4.06 28.71 0.41
N GLY A 52 -4.33 28.73 1.71
CA GLY A 52 -4.51 29.93 2.52
C GLY A 52 -3.28 30.85 2.50
N ILE A 53 -2.06 30.29 2.52
CA ILE A 53 -0.82 31.09 2.40
C ILE A 53 -0.77 31.79 1.04
N PHE A 54 -1.03 31.05 -0.05
CA PHE A 54 -0.98 31.61 -1.40
C PHE A 54 -2.05 32.69 -1.61
N LEU A 55 -3.28 32.44 -1.16
CA LEU A 55 -4.37 33.43 -1.17
C LEU A 55 -4.03 34.65 -0.30
N ALA A 56 -3.39 34.46 0.85
CA ALA A 56 -3.01 35.57 1.71
C ALA A 56 -1.89 36.44 1.12
N THR A 57 -1.05 35.87 0.28
CA THR A 57 0.11 36.56 -0.29
C THR A 57 -0.22 37.23 -1.64
N SER A 58 -1.29 36.81 -2.33
CA SER A 58 -1.67 37.33 -3.64
C SER A 58 -3.12 37.87 -3.64
N PRO A 59 -3.30 39.20 -3.67
CA PRO A 59 -4.61 39.82 -3.83
C PRO A 59 -5.33 39.35 -5.10
N GLU A 60 -4.59 39.18 -6.20
CA GLU A 60 -5.13 38.70 -7.49
C GLU A 60 -5.75 37.30 -7.41
N LEU A 61 -5.11 36.36 -6.70
CA LEU A 61 -5.66 35.01 -6.49
C LEU A 61 -6.89 35.02 -5.58
N ARG A 62 -6.92 35.90 -4.57
CA ARG A 62 -8.09 36.11 -3.71
C ARG A 62 -9.27 36.66 -4.51
N ASP A 63 -9.06 37.74 -5.23
CA ASP A 63 -10.11 38.42 -6.00
C ASP A 63 -10.66 37.51 -7.10
N GLY A 64 -9.78 36.74 -7.76
CA GLY A 64 -10.18 35.71 -8.72
C GLY A 64 -11.04 34.61 -8.08
N LEU A 65 -10.67 34.11 -6.90
CA LEU A 65 -11.48 33.12 -6.19
C LEU A 65 -12.84 33.68 -5.75
N ILE A 66 -12.87 34.90 -5.21
CA ILE A 66 -14.11 35.59 -4.82
C ILE A 66 -15.00 35.77 -6.05
N GLY A 67 -14.44 36.17 -7.20
CA GLY A 67 -15.16 36.29 -8.46
C GLY A 67 -15.79 34.97 -8.91
N VAL A 68 -15.04 33.86 -8.86
CA VAL A 68 -15.56 32.52 -9.19
C VAL A 68 -16.66 32.09 -8.23
N LEU A 69 -16.48 32.29 -6.92
CA LEU A 69 -17.47 31.92 -5.92
C LEU A 69 -18.77 32.74 -6.08
N ASN A 70 -18.67 34.05 -6.27
CA ASN A 70 -19.83 34.91 -6.50
C ASN A 70 -20.52 34.64 -7.86
N SER A 71 -19.79 34.13 -8.86
CA SER A 71 -20.40 33.70 -10.13
C SER A 71 -21.22 32.40 -10.00
N SER A 72 -20.83 31.52 -9.08
CA SER A 72 -21.54 30.25 -8.82
C SER A 72 -22.66 30.40 -7.79
N LEU A 73 -22.47 31.28 -6.81
CA LEU A 73 -23.41 31.58 -5.73
C LEU A 73 -23.41 33.10 -5.48
N PRO A 74 -24.28 33.85 -6.18
CA PRO A 74 -24.39 35.29 -6.01
C PRO A 74 -24.72 35.65 -4.55
N GLY A 75 -23.92 36.53 -3.93
CA GLY A 75 -24.13 36.98 -2.54
C GLY A 75 -23.46 36.12 -1.46
N LEU A 76 -22.58 35.19 -1.83
CA LEU A 76 -21.86 34.37 -0.84
C LEU A 76 -20.76 35.16 -0.11
N ILE A 77 -20.01 36.01 -0.83
CA ILE A 77 -18.87 36.77 -0.30
C ILE A 77 -18.99 38.25 -0.72
N GLY A 78 -19.03 39.18 0.25
CA GLY A 78 -19.16 40.62 0.02
C GLY A 78 -19.59 41.35 1.30
N GLU A 79 -19.71 42.68 1.26
CA GLU A 79 -20.14 43.50 2.44
C GLU A 79 -21.53 43.10 2.97
N ASP A 80 -22.44 42.68 2.07
CA ASP A 80 -23.78 42.14 2.41
C ASP A 80 -23.86 40.60 2.29
N GLY A 81 -22.73 39.92 2.12
CA GLY A 81 -22.65 38.47 1.91
C GLY A 81 -22.63 37.67 3.22
N ALA A 82 -22.82 36.35 3.12
CA ALA A 82 -22.75 35.45 4.28
C ALA A 82 -21.34 35.35 4.90
N ILE A 83 -20.30 35.73 4.16
CA ILE A 83 -18.89 35.66 4.57
C ILE A 83 -18.21 36.99 4.25
N ASP A 84 -17.64 37.61 5.28
CA ASP A 84 -16.91 38.87 5.17
C ASP A 84 -15.54 38.66 4.47
N PRO A 85 -15.21 39.45 3.42
CA PRO A 85 -13.93 39.36 2.72
C PRO A 85 -12.69 39.56 3.63
N SER A 86 -12.83 40.35 4.70
CA SER A 86 -11.78 40.54 5.71
C SER A 86 -11.42 39.25 6.46
N LEU A 87 -12.34 38.28 6.44
CA LEU A 87 -12.17 36.85 6.69
C LEU A 87 -10.87 36.28 6.14
N LEU A 88 -10.70 36.54 4.85
CA LEU A 88 -9.57 36.05 4.09
C LEU A 88 -8.32 36.84 4.48
N GLU A 89 -8.44 38.15 4.72
CA GLU A 89 -7.36 39.09 5.07
C GLU A 89 -6.70 38.84 6.42
N ASN A 90 -7.47 38.38 7.42
CA ASN A 90 -6.99 38.26 8.79
C ASN A 90 -6.12 37.00 9.00
N THR A 91 -4.82 37.16 8.75
CA THR A 91 -3.75 36.16 8.86
C THR A 91 -3.40 35.73 10.29
N GLY A 92 -4.31 35.86 11.26
CA GLY A 92 -4.11 35.34 12.64
C GLY A 92 -3.80 33.83 12.68
N ALA A 93 -4.07 33.12 11.59
CA ALA A 93 -3.76 31.71 11.37
C ALA A 93 -2.27 31.39 11.07
N PHE A 94 -1.36 32.38 10.99
CA PHE A 94 0.06 32.17 10.59
C PHE A 94 1.11 32.43 11.69
N GLY A 95 0.76 32.23 12.96
CA GLY A 95 1.73 32.27 14.07
C GLY A 95 2.59 31.00 14.20
N TRP A 96 3.50 30.96 15.18
CA TRP A 96 4.34 29.79 15.49
C TRP A 96 3.53 28.49 15.70
N ALA A 97 2.31 28.60 16.24
CA ALA A 97 1.40 27.48 16.44
C ALA A 97 0.98 26.83 15.11
N SER A 98 0.77 27.62 14.06
CA SER A 98 0.44 27.11 12.72
C SER A 98 1.62 26.39 12.07
N ALA A 99 2.84 26.89 12.28
CA ALA A 99 4.06 26.25 11.79
C ALA A 99 4.26 24.89 12.47
N ILE A 100 4.05 24.81 13.79
CA ILE A 100 4.10 23.53 14.53
C ILE A 100 3.00 22.58 14.06
N ALA A 101 1.76 23.07 13.91
CA ALA A 101 0.67 22.27 13.37
C ALA A 101 1.00 21.75 11.96
N LEU A 102 1.63 22.57 11.11
CA LEU A 102 2.03 22.20 9.75
C LEU A 102 3.10 21.11 9.74
N VAL A 103 4.11 21.23 10.59
CA VAL A 103 5.12 20.17 10.76
C VAL A 103 4.50 18.89 11.31
N GLY A 104 3.60 18.97 12.30
CA GLY A 104 2.93 17.81 12.89
C GLY A 104 2.01 17.08 11.91
N THR A 105 1.22 17.84 11.16
CA THR A 105 0.35 17.35 10.09
C THR A 105 1.17 16.69 8.98
N LEU A 106 2.25 17.33 8.52
CA LEU A 106 3.13 16.75 7.51
C LEU A 106 3.79 15.47 8.04
N GLY A 107 4.20 15.45 9.31
CA GLY A 107 4.71 14.28 10.00
C GLY A 107 3.72 13.12 10.00
N THR A 108 2.44 13.39 10.26
CA THR A 108 1.34 12.42 10.20
C THR A 108 1.18 11.84 8.80
N ALA A 109 1.14 12.70 7.78
CA ALA A 109 0.98 12.27 6.38
C ALA A 109 2.17 11.41 5.90
N LEU A 110 3.40 11.84 6.20
CA LEU A 110 4.60 11.08 5.88
C LEU A 110 4.69 9.76 6.69
N GLY A 111 4.15 9.75 7.91
CA GLY A 111 4.07 8.56 8.76
C GLY A 111 3.28 7.44 8.11
N TRP A 112 2.17 7.76 7.43
CA TRP A 112 1.40 6.77 6.69
C TRP A 112 2.21 6.12 5.56
N LEU A 113 2.97 6.89 4.78
CA LEU A 113 3.83 6.32 3.73
C LEU A 113 4.87 5.34 4.29
N ALA A 114 5.44 5.65 5.46
CA ALA A 114 6.37 4.74 6.14
C ALA A 114 5.68 3.44 6.58
N GLN A 115 4.44 3.52 7.06
CA GLN A 115 3.65 2.33 7.41
C GLN A 115 3.26 1.51 6.19
N ALA A 116 2.82 2.16 5.10
CA ALA A 116 2.49 1.49 3.85
C ALA A 116 3.72 0.80 3.23
N ARG A 117 4.89 1.47 3.24
CA ARG A 117 6.17 0.86 2.85
C ARG A 117 6.49 -0.36 3.68
N THR A 118 6.33 -0.26 5.00
CA THR A 118 6.58 -1.35 5.93
C THR A 118 5.65 -2.53 5.64
N GLY A 119 4.35 -2.27 5.48
CA GLY A 119 3.37 -3.28 5.11
C GLY A 119 3.74 -4.01 3.83
N ILE A 120 4.04 -3.28 2.75
CA ILE A 120 4.44 -3.88 1.47
C ILE A 120 5.74 -4.68 1.65
N ARG A 121 6.78 -4.12 2.28
CA ARG A 121 8.06 -4.82 2.49
C ARG A 121 7.91 -6.10 3.32
N THR A 122 7.00 -6.13 4.30
CA THR A 122 6.65 -7.34 5.07
C THR A 122 6.04 -8.41 4.17
N ILE A 123 5.19 -8.06 3.21
CA ILE A 123 4.68 -9.01 2.20
C ILE A 123 5.83 -9.58 1.36
N PHE A 124 6.83 -8.76 1.00
CA PHE A 124 7.95 -9.23 0.19
C PHE A 124 9.05 -9.95 1.00
N ASP A 125 8.89 -10.13 2.31
CA ASP A 125 9.92 -10.66 3.21
C ASP A 125 11.24 -9.87 3.14
N VAL A 126 11.16 -8.56 2.96
CA VAL A 126 12.34 -7.69 2.87
C VAL A 126 12.45 -6.85 4.15
N PRO A 127 13.64 -6.73 4.74
CA PRO A 127 13.87 -5.82 5.86
C PRO A 127 13.44 -4.39 5.52
N VAL A 128 12.84 -3.74 6.50
CA VAL A 128 12.45 -2.33 6.41
C VAL A 128 13.66 -1.40 6.41
N ALA A 129 14.81 -1.89 6.89
CA ALA A 129 16.05 -1.14 7.02
C ALA A 129 16.58 -0.68 5.66
N THR A 130 16.38 0.60 5.38
CA THR A 130 17.11 1.31 4.33
C THR A 130 18.27 2.01 5.03
N LYS A 131 19.52 1.69 4.69
CA LYS A 131 20.75 2.33 5.21
C LYS A 131 20.90 3.79 4.71
N ARG A 132 19.81 4.56 4.69
CA ARG A 132 19.75 5.89 4.08
C ARG A 132 19.57 6.96 5.15
N ASN A 133 20.27 8.08 4.96
CA ASN A 133 20.21 9.23 5.87
C ASN A 133 18.75 9.70 6.10
N PHE A 134 18.39 9.98 7.35
CA PHE A 134 17.03 10.28 7.80
C PHE A 134 16.39 11.44 7.00
N VAL A 135 17.15 12.51 6.78
CA VAL A 135 16.69 13.70 6.04
C VAL A 135 16.38 13.36 4.59
N VAL A 136 17.28 12.61 3.94
CA VAL A 136 17.10 12.22 2.54
C VAL A 136 15.86 11.34 2.42
N GLN A 137 15.63 10.41 3.35
CA GLN A 137 14.43 9.56 3.35
C GLN A 137 13.14 10.40 3.44
N LYS A 138 13.10 11.40 4.33
CA LYS A 138 11.94 12.30 4.46
C LYS A 138 11.67 13.11 3.19
N LEU A 139 12.70 13.60 2.51
CA LEU A 139 12.53 14.33 1.25
C LEU A 139 11.92 13.48 0.13
N VAL A 140 12.28 12.21 0.04
CA VAL A 140 11.65 11.31 -0.94
C VAL A 140 10.24 10.91 -0.52
N ASP A 141 10.01 10.73 0.78
CA ASP A 141 8.65 10.49 1.28
C ASP A 141 7.74 11.70 0.96
N LEU A 142 8.28 12.93 1.02
CA LEU A 142 7.58 14.14 0.58
C LEU A 142 7.30 14.13 -0.92
N GLY A 143 8.28 13.76 -1.75
CA GLY A 143 8.10 13.60 -3.18
C GLY A 143 7.02 12.58 -3.53
N PHE A 144 6.95 11.46 -2.80
CA PHE A 144 5.88 10.47 -2.96
C PHE A 144 4.52 10.99 -2.54
N LEU A 145 4.45 11.70 -1.42
CA LEU A 145 3.21 12.31 -0.94
C LEU A 145 2.67 13.28 -2.00
N LEU A 146 3.53 14.12 -2.60
CA LEU A 146 3.15 15.04 -3.66
C LEU A 146 2.71 14.30 -4.93
N ALA A 147 3.46 13.30 -5.37
CA ALA A 147 3.09 12.49 -6.54
C ALA A 147 1.75 11.76 -6.34
N PHE A 148 1.50 11.25 -5.14
CA PHE A 148 0.23 10.63 -4.79
C PHE A 148 -0.92 11.65 -4.78
N ALA A 149 -0.71 12.84 -4.22
CA ALA A 149 -1.70 13.91 -4.25
C ALA A 149 -2.04 14.34 -5.69
N ILE A 150 -1.03 14.50 -6.55
CA ILE A 150 -1.23 14.80 -7.98
C ILE A 150 -1.99 13.66 -8.67
N ALA A 151 -1.63 12.40 -8.41
CA ALA A 151 -2.32 11.26 -8.99
C ALA A 151 -3.81 11.21 -8.55
N LEU A 152 -4.10 11.52 -7.29
CA LEU A 152 -5.48 11.63 -6.81
C LEU A 152 -6.23 12.78 -7.49
N ALA A 153 -5.60 13.94 -7.65
CA ALA A 153 -6.19 15.09 -8.33
C ALA A 153 -6.49 14.77 -9.81
N ILE A 154 -5.58 14.10 -10.51
CA ILE A 154 -5.79 13.63 -11.89
C ILE A 154 -6.91 12.58 -11.91
N SER A 155 -6.95 11.63 -10.97
CA SER A 155 -8.02 10.62 -10.89
C SER A 155 -9.39 11.27 -10.71
N ALA A 156 -9.49 12.25 -9.81
CA ALA A 156 -10.72 13.00 -9.57
C ALA A 156 -11.13 13.82 -10.80
N ALA A 157 -10.17 14.55 -11.39
CA ALA A 157 -10.40 15.31 -12.61
C ALA A 157 -10.88 14.39 -13.74
N LEU A 158 -10.24 13.25 -13.95
CA LEU A 158 -10.61 12.26 -14.97
C LEU A 158 -12.01 11.70 -14.71
N THR A 159 -12.39 11.50 -13.45
CA THR A 159 -13.74 11.05 -13.07
C THR A 159 -14.80 12.11 -13.39
N VAL A 160 -14.51 13.39 -13.18
CA VAL A 160 -15.44 14.50 -13.47
C VAL A 160 -15.48 14.81 -14.96
N LEU A 161 -14.31 14.92 -15.60
CA LEU A 161 -14.16 15.31 -17.00
C LEU A 161 -14.63 14.21 -17.94
N SER A 162 -14.60 12.94 -17.53
CA SER A 162 -15.02 11.83 -18.40
C SER A 162 -16.50 11.85 -18.80
N SER A 163 -17.37 12.58 -18.10
CA SER A 163 -18.76 12.78 -18.54
C SER A 163 -18.91 13.90 -19.57
N THR A 164 -18.04 14.92 -19.55
CA THR A 164 -18.16 16.14 -20.39
C THR A 164 -17.20 16.18 -21.59
N PHE A 165 -16.00 15.59 -21.46
CA PHE A 165 -15.03 15.53 -22.54
C PHE A 165 -15.41 14.51 -23.61
N LEU A 166 -16.00 13.38 -23.22
CA LEU A 166 -16.36 12.34 -24.18
C LEU A 166 -17.61 12.69 -25.00
N SER A 167 -18.57 13.41 -24.41
CA SER A 167 -19.70 14.00 -25.15
C SER A 167 -19.20 14.95 -26.24
N SER A 168 -18.35 15.91 -25.86
CA SER A 168 -17.76 16.90 -26.78
C SER A 168 -16.97 16.24 -27.93
N LEU A 169 -16.17 15.20 -27.66
CA LEU A 169 -15.42 14.50 -28.71
C LEU A 169 -16.32 13.75 -29.70
N LEU A 170 -17.46 13.21 -29.25
CA LEU A 170 -18.40 12.49 -30.11
C LEU A 170 -19.24 13.43 -30.97
N GLU A 171 -19.62 14.58 -30.42
CA GLU A 171 -20.23 15.68 -31.17
C GLU A 171 -19.30 16.15 -32.29
N THR A 172 -17.98 16.21 -32.03
CA THR A 172 -16.97 16.59 -33.03
C THR A 172 -16.78 15.53 -34.13
N VAL A 173 -17.02 14.24 -33.82
CA VAL A 173 -16.93 13.12 -34.77
C VAL A 173 -18.28 12.87 -35.49
N GLY A 174 -19.32 13.64 -35.14
CA GLY A 174 -20.65 13.56 -35.78
C GLY A 174 -21.46 12.33 -35.38
N ILE A 175 -21.14 11.71 -34.23
CA ILE A 175 -21.90 10.58 -33.70
C ILE A 175 -22.99 11.14 -32.78
N ASP A 176 -24.24 10.90 -33.16
CA ASP A 176 -25.42 11.34 -32.42
C ASP A 176 -25.43 10.75 -31.01
N GLU A 177 -25.38 11.62 -29.99
CA GLU A 177 -25.36 11.25 -28.56
C GLU A 177 -26.61 10.47 -28.13
N SER A 178 -27.68 10.61 -28.92
CA SER A 178 -28.96 9.93 -28.73
C SER A 178 -28.92 8.42 -29.02
N SER A 179 -27.87 7.92 -29.69
CA SER A 179 -27.74 6.49 -29.95
C SER A 179 -27.27 5.74 -28.69
N GLY A 180 -28.05 4.74 -28.26
CA GLY A 180 -27.67 3.88 -27.13
C GLY A 180 -26.30 3.20 -27.30
N PHE A 181 -25.83 3.05 -28.54
CA PHE A 181 -24.49 2.55 -28.85
C PHE A 181 -23.38 3.53 -28.46
N ALA A 182 -23.51 4.83 -28.78
CA ALA A 182 -22.54 5.85 -28.41
C ALA A 182 -22.36 5.92 -26.89
N LEU A 183 -23.46 5.91 -26.13
CA LEU A 183 -23.43 5.90 -24.67
C LEU A 183 -22.69 4.69 -24.07
N VAL A 184 -22.87 3.51 -24.66
CA VAL A 184 -22.16 2.29 -24.22
C VAL A 184 -20.67 2.39 -24.53
N VAL A 185 -20.29 2.86 -25.72
CA VAL A 185 -18.89 3.06 -26.10
C VAL A 185 -18.20 4.06 -25.18
N ILE A 186 -18.84 5.21 -24.90
CA ILE A 186 -18.35 6.22 -23.96
C ILE A 186 -18.03 5.58 -22.61
N ARG A 187 -19.00 4.84 -22.07
CA ARG A 187 -18.87 4.24 -20.75
C ARG A 187 -17.74 3.23 -20.70
N ILE A 188 -17.59 2.40 -21.73
CA ILE A 188 -16.50 1.42 -21.82
C ILE A 188 -15.15 2.14 -21.89
N VAL A 189 -15.01 3.16 -22.75
CA VAL A 189 -13.75 3.92 -22.91
C VAL A 189 -13.37 4.63 -21.61
N THR A 190 -14.32 5.29 -20.96
CA THR A 190 -14.11 5.93 -19.65
C THR A 190 -13.64 4.93 -18.60
N VAL A 191 -14.30 3.78 -18.50
CA VAL A 191 -13.91 2.71 -17.55
C VAL A 191 -12.51 2.19 -17.86
N LEU A 192 -12.16 1.99 -19.13
CA LEU A 192 -10.82 1.52 -19.52
C LEU A 192 -9.73 2.55 -19.20
N ILE A 193 -9.99 3.83 -19.43
CA ILE A 193 -9.06 4.93 -19.11
C ILE A 193 -8.82 5.01 -17.59
N LEU A 194 -9.90 4.99 -16.80
CA LEU A 194 -9.81 4.98 -15.33
C LEU A 194 -9.09 3.74 -14.82
N LEU A 195 -9.38 2.58 -15.39
CA LEU A 195 -8.73 1.31 -15.03
C LEU A 195 -7.23 1.32 -15.36
N ALA A 196 -6.86 1.84 -16.53
CA ALA A 196 -5.46 1.99 -16.92
C ALA A 196 -4.73 2.95 -15.98
N PHE A 197 -5.36 4.06 -15.62
CA PHE A 197 -4.81 5.03 -14.66
C PHE A 197 -4.60 4.39 -13.28
N ASP A 198 -5.62 3.74 -12.73
CA ASP A 198 -5.53 3.06 -11.43
C ASP A 198 -4.47 1.95 -11.44
N THR A 199 -4.32 1.24 -12.57
CA THR A 199 -3.27 0.23 -12.77
C THR A 199 -1.88 0.85 -12.67
N VAL A 200 -1.65 1.99 -13.34
CA VAL A 200 -0.37 2.70 -13.29
C VAL A 200 -0.08 3.23 -11.89
N VAL A 201 -1.08 3.80 -11.22
CA VAL A 201 -0.94 4.29 -9.84
C VAL A 201 -0.60 3.15 -8.89
N LEU A 202 -1.33 2.03 -8.95
CA LEU A 202 -1.09 0.87 -8.09
C LEU A 202 0.27 0.23 -8.36
N ALA A 203 0.66 0.09 -9.62
CA ALA A 203 2.00 -0.38 -10.01
C ALA A 203 3.11 0.58 -9.51
N GLY A 204 2.87 1.89 -9.61
CA GLY A 204 3.77 2.94 -9.11
C GLY A 204 3.94 2.85 -7.59
N ILE A 205 2.85 2.72 -6.83
CA ILE A 205 2.91 2.54 -5.37
C ILE A 205 3.75 1.31 -5.04
N LEU A 206 3.45 0.15 -5.62
CA LEU A 206 4.19 -1.08 -5.32
C LEU A 206 5.68 -1.00 -5.69
N ARG A 207 6.01 -0.41 -6.84
CA ARG A 207 7.40 -0.34 -7.30
C ARG A 207 8.21 0.69 -6.52
N ILE A 208 7.68 1.91 -6.40
CA ILE A 208 8.48 3.03 -5.91
C ILE A 208 8.41 3.15 -4.38
N LEU A 209 7.26 2.87 -3.75
CA LEU A 209 7.14 2.92 -2.29
C LEU A 209 7.93 1.79 -1.62
N ALA A 210 7.87 0.58 -2.19
CA ALA A 210 8.64 -0.56 -1.71
C ALA A 210 10.12 -0.49 -2.11
N GLY A 211 10.47 0.26 -3.16
CA GLY A 211 11.86 0.36 -3.65
C GLY A 211 12.47 -1.00 -4.01
N LEU A 212 11.66 -1.93 -4.51
CA LEU A 212 12.05 -3.29 -4.87
C LEU A 212 12.19 -3.43 -6.38
N ARG A 213 13.09 -4.32 -6.83
CA ARG A 213 13.17 -4.69 -8.25
C ARG A 213 12.09 -5.71 -8.57
N ILE A 214 10.97 -5.22 -9.08
CA ILE A 214 9.85 -6.05 -9.55
C ILE A 214 9.89 -6.12 -11.09
N PRO A 215 9.83 -7.32 -11.69
CA PRO A 215 9.68 -7.48 -13.14
C PRO A 215 8.43 -6.75 -13.64
N THR A 216 8.57 -5.88 -14.65
CA THR A 216 7.49 -4.99 -15.12
C THR A 216 6.25 -5.74 -15.55
N ARG A 217 6.40 -6.85 -16.29
CA ARG A 217 5.26 -7.68 -16.74
C ARG A 217 4.45 -8.25 -15.57
N SER A 218 5.12 -8.79 -14.55
CA SER A 218 4.47 -9.31 -13.35
C SER A 218 3.76 -8.21 -12.57
N LEU A 219 4.43 -7.05 -12.42
CA LEU A 219 3.89 -5.89 -11.73
C LEU A 219 2.61 -5.38 -12.39
N PHE A 220 2.61 -5.15 -13.70
CA PHE A 220 1.45 -4.62 -14.42
C PHE A 220 0.29 -5.60 -14.45
N PHE A 221 0.55 -6.90 -14.60
CA PHE A 221 -0.52 -7.91 -14.56
C PHE A 221 -1.20 -7.97 -13.19
N ALA A 222 -0.41 -7.99 -12.10
CA ALA A 222 -0.96 -7.96 -10.76
C ALA A 222 -1.68 -6.65 -10.46
N ALA A 223 -1.08 -5.51 -10.84
CA ALA A 223 -1.68 -4.19 -10.64
C ALA A 223 -2.99 -4.03 -11.43
N PHE A 224 -3.10 -4.63 -12.62
CA PHE A 224 -4.33 -4.63 -13.40
C PHE A 224 -5.46 -5.38 -12.68
N LEU A 225 -5.16 -6.59 -12.16
CA LEU A 225 -6.11 -7.34 -11.33
C LEU A 225 -6.52 -6.55 -10.08
N GLY A 226 -5.56 -5.92 -9.41
CA GLY A 226 -5.82 -5.05 -8.26
C GLY A 226 -6.69 -3.83 -8.62
N ALA A 227 -6.42 -3.19 -9.76
CA ALA A 227 -7.18 -2.04 -10.26
C ALA A 227 -8.63 -2.40 -10.60
N ILE A 228 -8.90 -3.61 -11.11
CA ILE A 228 -10.27 -4.09 -11.30
C ILE A 228 -11.01 -4.12 -9.96
N ILE A 229 -10.37 -4.68 -8.91
CA ILE A 229 -10.99 -4.76 -7.58
C ILE A 229 -11.20 -3.34 -7.00
N ILE A 230 -10.23 -2.43 -7.18
CA ILE A 230 -10.38 -1.01 -6.80
C ILE A 230 -11.55 -0.36 -7.53
N GLY A 231 -11.71 -0.60 -8.84
CA GLY A 231 -12.81 -0.07 -9.62
C GLY A 231 -14.17 -0.55 -9.12
N ILE A 232 -14.30 -1.85 -8.83
CA ILE A 232 -15.51 -2.42 -8.21
C ILE A 232 -15.77 -1.78 -6.85
N LEU A 233 -14.74 -1.62 -6.03
CA LEU A 233 -14.84 -1.00 -4.71
C LEU A 233 -15.28 0.46 -4.79
N LYS A 234 -14.75 1.24 -5.74
CA LYS A 234 -15.17 2.62 -5.99
C LYS A 234 -16.66 2.68 -6.34
N GLN A 235 -17.13 1.81 -7.22
CA GLN A 235 -18.54 1.76 -7.62
C GLN A 235 -19.47 1.42 -6.44
N ILE A 236 -19.08 0.44 -5.61
CA ILE A 236 -19.81 0.10 -4.38
C ILE A 236 -19.82 1.29 -3.43
N SER A 237 -18.70 1.99 -3.29
CA SER A 237 -18.59 3.14 -2.40
C SER A 237 -19.50 4.30 -2.81
N THR A 238 -19.58 4.61 -4.11
CA THR A 238 -20.50 5.61 -4.64
C THR A 238 -21.96 5.25 -4.34
N ALA A 239 -22.33 3.97 -4.50
CA ALA A 239 -23.69 3.50 -4.20
C ALA A 239 -24.01 3.58 -2.70
N LEU A 240 -23.06 3.22 -1.82
CA LEU A 240 -23.24 3.27 -0.37
C LEU A 240 -23.43 4.70 0.16
N ILE A 241 -22.65 5.66 -0.35
CA ILE A 241 -22.75 7.08 0.06
C ILE A 241 -24.11 7.66 -0.35
N GLY A 242 -24.63 7.29 -1.53
CA GLY A 242 -25.95 7.72 -1.99
C GLY A 242 -27.13 7.17 -1.16
N GLY A 243 -26.98 5.98 -0.55
CA GLY A 243 -28.03 5.34 0.25
C GLY A 243 -28.01 5.66 1.75
N ALA A 244 -26.87 6.09 2.30
CA ALA A 244 -26.69 6.31 3.75
C ALA A 244 -27.33 7.61 4.29
N THR A 245 -27.93 8.43 3.43
CA THR A 245 -28.41 9.79 3.74
C THR A 245 -29.84 9.87 4.26
N SER A 246 -30.53 8.74 4.44
CA SER A 246 -31.94 8.72 4.89
C SER A 246 -32.16 9.15 6.34
N ASN A 247 -31.11 9.22 7.18
CA ASN A 247 -31.19 9.75 8.54
C ASN A 247 -29.96 10.63 8.88
N PRO A 248 -30.12 11.95 9.10
CA PRO A 248 -29.02 12.89 9.36
C PRO A 248 -28.16 12.54 10.60
N LEU A 249 -28.74 11.92 11.63
CA LEU A 249 -27.99 11.52 12.84
C LEU A 249 -27.07 10.32 12.57
N VAL A 250 -27.48 9.42 11.67
CA VAL A 250 -26.69 8.24 11.29
C VAL A 250 -25.70 8.58 10.18
N ALA A 251 -26.02 9.54 9.31
CA ALA A 251 -25.21 9.92 8.15
C ALA A 251 -23.77 10.29 8.53
N SER A 252 -23.56 11.11 9.57
CA SER A 252 -22.22 11.54 10.00
C SER A 252 -21.34 10.38 10.45
N PHE A 253 -21.91 9.44 11.22
CA PHE A 253 -21.21 8.24 11.65
C PHE A 253 -20.98 7.25 10.50
N ALA A 254 -21.97 7.11 9.61
CA ALA A 254 -21.90 6.23 8.46
C ALA A 254 -20.81 6.67 7.46
N VAL A 255 -20.60 7.98 7.28
CA VAL A 255 -19.52 8.50 6.44
C VAL A 255 -18.15 8.13 7.00
N LEU A 256 -17.92 8.32 8.31
CA LEU A 256 -16.65 7.94 8.95
C LEU A 256 -16.39 6.43 8.89
N LEU A 257 -17.39 5.61 9.24
CA LEU A 257 -17.29 4.15 9.17
C LEU A 257 -17.10 3.67 7.73
N GLY A 258 -17.84 4.25 6.78
CA GLY A 258 -17.73 3.95 5.36
C GLY A 258 -16.35 4.27 4.82
N LEU A 259 -15.79 5.42 5.19
CA LEU A 259 -14.42 5.80 4.84
C LEU A 259 -13.40 4.83 5.45
N MET A 260 -13.58 4.43 6.71
CA MET A 260 -12.69 3.47 7.37
C MET A 260 -12.72 2.10 6.67
N ILE A 261 -13.91 1.59 6.35
CA ILE A 261 -14.09 0.33 5.63
C ILE A 261 -13.47 0.44 4.22
N PHE A 262 -13.74 1.54 3.51
CA PHE A 262 -13.19 1.79 2.18
C PHE A 262 -11.66 1.79 2.18
N LEU A 263 -11.03 2.53 3.11
CA LEU A 263 -9.58 2.60 3.23
C LEU A 263 -8.98 1.25 3.64
N ASN A 264 -9.64 0.49 4.51
CA ASN A 264 -9.22 -0.86 4.86
C ASN A 264 -9.26 -1.79 3.65
N LEU A 265 -10.32 -1.74 2.85
CA LEU A 265 -10.44 -2.52 1.63
C LEU A 265 -9.38 -2.10 0.60
N LEU A 266 -9.10 -0.80 0.43
CA LEU A 266 -8.01 -0.33 -0.42
C LEU A 266 -6.64 -0.84 0.03
N CYS A 267 -6.34 -0.77 1.34
CA CYS A 267 -5.08 -1.29 1.89
C CYS A 267 -4.99 -2.82 1.73
N THR A 268 -6.11 -3.52 1.90
CA THR A 268 -6.22 -4.96 1.68
C THR A 268 -5.91 -5.30 0.21
N VAL A 269 -6.50 -4.59 -0.74
CA VAL A 269 -6.24 -4.80 -2.18
C VAL A 269 -4.78 -4.50 -2.52
N LEU A 270 -4.20 -3.45 -1.95
CA LEU A 270 -2.78 -3.13 -2.12
C LEU A 270 -1.87 -4.29 -1.65
N LEU A 271 -2.09 -4.82 -0.45
CA LEU A 271 -1.29 -5.93 0.09
C LEU A 271 -1.59 -7.28 -0.57
N LEU A 272 -2.82 -7.49 -1.04
CA LEU A 272 -3.20 -8.65 -1.84
C LEU A 272 -2.51 -8.63 -3.20
N THR A 273 -2.46 -7.46 -3.85
CA THR A 273 -1.71 -7.25 -5.08
C THR A 273 -0.22 -7.46 -4.86
N ALA A 274 0.34 -6.94 -3.77
CA ALA A 274 1.73 -7.21 -3.39
C ALA A 274 2.00 -8.71 -3.21
N SER A 275 1.06 -9.44 -2.59
CA SER A 275 1.17 -10.90 -2.41
C SER A 275 1.12 -11.64 -3.74
N TRP A 276 0.28 -11.19 -4.68
CA TRP A 276 0.25 -11.72 -6.05
C TRP A 276 1.57 -11.54 -6.78
N VAL A 277 2.15 -10.34 -6.69
CA VAL A 277 3.47 -10.06 -7.26
C VAL A 277 4.53 -10.95 -6.62
N LYS A 278 4.54 -11.09 -5.28
CA LYS A 278 5.52 -11.92 -4.57
C LYS A 278 5.46 -13.38 -4.99
N VAL A 279 4.26 -13.98 -5.01
CA VAL A 279 4.07 -15.37 -5.46
C VAL A 279 4.50 -15.55 -6.92
N THR A 280 4.19 -14.58 -7.79
CA THR A 280 4.61 -14.63 -9.19
C THR A 280 6.13 -14.51 -9.33
N MET A 281 6.79 -13.70 -8.49
CA MET A 281 8.24 -13.59 -8.46
C MET A 281 8.90 -14.88 -7.97
N ASP A 282 8.31 -15.55 -6.98
CA ASP A 282 8.80 -16.84 -6.49
C ASP A 282 8.66 -17.94 -7.56
N ASP A 283 7.59 -17.92 -8.35
CA ASP A 283 7.38 -18.87 -9.47
C ASP A 283 8.46 -18.76 -10.56
N ILE A 284 9.00 -17.55 -10.79
CA ILE A 284 10.00 -17.28 -11.82
C ILE A 284 11.43 -17.18 -11.25
N GLY A 285 11.61 -17.42 -9.94
CA GLY A 285 12.91 -17.33 -9.26
C GLY A 285 13.49 -15.92 -9.18
N ALA A 286 12.67 -14.87 -9.26
CA ALA A 286 13.13 -13.48 -9.21
C ALA A 286 13.27 -12.99 -7.75
N SER A 287 14.46 -12.53 -7.36
CA SER A 287 14.70 -11.97 -6.02
C SER A 287 14.23 -10.50 -5.92
N PRO A 288 13.43 -10.10 -4.90
CA PRO A 288 12.98 -8.71 -4.74
C PRO A 288 14.07 -7.71 -4.32
N ARG A 289 15.21 -8.18 -3.79
CA ARG A 289 16.27 -7.35 -3.18
C ARG A 289 17.41 -7.04 -4.16
N LEU A 290 17.97 -5.83 -4.05
CA LEU A 290 19.32 -5.52 -4.51
C LEU A 290 20.28 -6.01 -3.42
N LEU A 291 20.76 -7.24 -3.51
CA LEU A 291 21.85 -7.68 -2.64
C LEU A 291 23.16 -7.14 -3.21
N THR A 292 23.91 -6.39 -2.41
CA THR A 292 25.33 -6.17 -2.71
C THR A 292 26.02 -7.53 -2.72
N ALA A 293 26.99 -7.81 -3.61
CA ALA A 293 27.59 -9.14 -3.74
C ALA A 293 28.14 -9.74 -2.43
N LYS A 294 28.50 -8.89 -1.45
CA LYS A 294 28.84 -9.30 -0.08
C LYS A 294 27.63 -9.76 0.73
N GLU A 295 26.55 -8.98 0.74
CA GLU A 295 25.30 -9.30 1.45
C GLU A 295 24.61 -10.55 0.87
N ALA A 296 24.74 -10.79 -0.46
CA ALA A 296 24.26 -12.02 -1.10
C ALA A 296 24.98 -13.28 -0.60
N ARG A 297 26.30 -13.19 -0.39
CA ARG A 297 27.13 -14.30 0.11
C ARG A 297 26.87 -14.55 1.60
N GLU A 298 26.69 -13.49 2.38
CA GLU A 298 26.34 -13.61 3.79
C GLU A 298 24.95 -14.24 3.96
N GLU A 299 23.95 -13.78 3.21
CA GLU A 299 22.59 -14.32 3.28
C GLU A 299 22.49 -15.75 2.71
N SER A 300 23.21 -16.10 1.63
CA SER A 300 23.25 -17.48 1.15
C SER A 300 23.86 -18.43 2.18
N THR A 301 24.87 -17.96 2.91
CA THR A 301 25.47 -18.76 3.99
C THR A 301 24.48 -18.91 5.15
N ASP A 302 23.74 -17.85 5.48
CA ASP A 302 22.74 -17.86 6.54
C ASP A 302 21.53 -18.76 6.22
N THR A 303 21.10 -18.81 4.95
CA THR A 303 20.05 -19.74 4.48
C THR A 303 20.54 -21.19 4.47
N ILE A 304 21.78 -21.45 4.06
CA ILE A 304 22.42 -22.77 4.14
C ILE A 304 22.48 -23.24 5.61
N LEU A 305 22.94 -22.38 6.53
CA LEU A 305 23.02 -22.69 7.96
C LEU A 305 21.64 -22.98 8.57
N ARG A 306 20.59 -22.27 8.14
CA ARG A 306 19.21 -22.55 8.58
C ARG A 306 18.72 -23.89 8.05
N ALA A 307 18.97 -24.20 6.78
CA ALA A 307 18.61 -25.47 6.18
C ALA A 307 19.34 -26.65 6.86
N GLU A 308 20.63 -26.47 7.15
CA GLU A 308 21.47 -27.44 7.85
C GLU A 308 20.97 -27.68 9.28
N ARG A 309 20.65 -26.61 10.03
CA ARG A 309 20.02 -26.72 11.35
C ARG A 309 18.72 -27.49 11.32
N GLN A 310 17.86 -27.20 10.35
CA GLN A 310 16.56 -27.85 10.24
C GLN A 310 16.71 -29.33 9.90
N LYS A 311 17.63 -29.67 8.99
CA LYS A 311 17.96 -31.05 8.64
C LYS A 311 18.48 -31.83 9.84
N ILE A 312 19.46 -31.28 10.57
CA ILE A 312 20.02 -31.93 11.76
C ILE A 312 18.96 -32.08 12.86
N ALA A 313 18.11 -31.08 13.07
CA ALA A 313 17.03 -31.18 14.06
C ALA A 313 16.07 -32.33 13.74
N THR A 314 15.70 -32.52 12.47
CA THR A 314 14.89 -33.66 12.02
C THR A 314 15.63 -34.98 12.24
N GLU A 315 16.90 -35.09 11.85
CA GLU A 315 17.71 -36.30 12.04
C GLU A 315 17.88 -36.65 13.52
N VAL A 316 18.03 -35.66 14.41
CA VAL A 316 18.10 -35.86 15.86
C VAL A 316 16.78 -36.42 16.40
N ILE A 317 15.63 -35.93 15.92
CA ILE A 317 14.31 -36.43 16.31
C ILE A 317 14.15 -37.89 15.84
N GLU A 318 14.46 -38.18 14.57
CA GLU A 318 14.40 -39.55 14.04
C GLU A 318 15.35 -40.50 14.77
N ALA A 319 16.58 -40.08 15.04
CA ALA A 319 17.56 -40.89 15.78
C ALA A 319 17.11 -41.14 17.23
N ARG A 320 16.41 -40.17 17.85
CA ARG A 320 15.82 -40.35 19.17
C ARG A 320 14.69 -41.37 19.15
N GLU A 321 13.85 -41.35 18.12
CA GLU A 321 12.79 -42.36 17.93
C GLU A 321 13.37 -43.76 17.67
N ARG A 322 14.42 -43.89 16.83
CA ARG A 322 15.16 -45.14 16.64
C ARG A 322 15.77 -45.65 17.94
N LEU A 323 16.33 -44.77 18.76
CA LEU A 323 16.87 -45.13 20.07
C LEU A 323 15.79 -45.66 21.03
N ASN A 324 14.60 -45.07 21.01
CA ASN A 324 13.48 -45.48 21.87
C ASN A 324 12.85 -46.80 21.41
N SER A 325 12.83 -47.07 20.10
CA SER A 325 12.29 -48.30 19.49
C SER A 325 13.32 -49.44 19.37
N ALA A 326 14.60 -49.18 19.60
CA ALA A 326 15.67 -50.17 19.46
C ALA A 326 15.59 -51.29 20.52
N PRO A 327 15.74 -52.57 20.11
CA PRO A 327 15.93 -53.68 21.04
C PRO A 327 17.12 -53.46 21.99
N ARG A 328 17.02 -53.93 23.24
CA ARG A 328 18.04 -53.74 24.30
C ARG A 328 19.47 -54.03 23.83
N PHE A 329 19.66 -55.05 23.01
CA PHE A 329 20.98 -55.48 22.49
C PHE A 329 21.61 -54.51 21.47
N PHE A 330 20.80 -53.78 20.68
CA PHE A 330 21.30 -52.84 19.65
C PHE A 330 21.21 -51.37 20.09
N ARG A 331 20.70 -51.11 21.28
CA ARG A 331 20.50 -49.77 21.82
C ARG A 331 21.80 -48.97 21.92
N TRP A 332 22.96 -49.63 22.09
CA TRP A 332 24.26 -48.97 22.12
C TRP A 332 24.63 -48.33 20.76
N LYS A 333 24.29 -48.96 19.62
CA LYS A 333 24.52 -48.39 18.28
C LYS A 333 23.62 -47.17 18.03
N ALA A 334 22.33 -47.29 18.33
CA ALA A 334 21.39 -46.17 18.23
C ALA A 334 21.80 -45.01 19.16
N MET A 335 22.36 -45.31 20.33
CA MET A 335 22.86 -44.29 21.25
C MET A 335 24.11 -43.60 20.71
N ALA A 336 24.99 -44.33 20.01
CA ALA A 336 26.18 -43.76 19.37
C ALA A 336 25.81 -42.80 18.21
N GLU A 337 24.84 -43.20 17.39
CA GLU A 337 24.28 -42.38 16.29
C GLU A 337 23.64 -41.10 16.83
N TYR A 338 22.73 -41.21 17.81
CA TYR A 338 22.12 -40.05 18.46
C TYR A 338 23.15 -39.09 19.10
N ARG A 339 24.19 -39.62 19.75
CA ARG A 339 25.29 -38.80 20.31
C ARG A 339 26.15 -38.13 19.24
N SER A 340 26.25 -38.70 18.04
CA SER A 340 26.97 -38.08 16.93
C SER A 340 26.21 -36.87 16.38
N LEU A 341 24.92 -37.03 16.14
CA LEU A 341 24.04 -35.96 15.66
C LEU A 341 23.90 -34.81 16.67
N LEU A 342 23.85 -35.10 17.97
CA LEU A 342 23.87 -34.06 19.02
C LEU A 342 25.19 -33.28 19.09
N ARG A 343 26.31 -33.86 18.63
CA ARG A 343 27.60 -33.15 18.55
C ARG A 343 27.62 -32.25 17.31
N GLU A 344 27.06 -32.73 16.21
CA GLU A 344 26.92 -31.97 14.96
C GLU A 344 25.97 -30.77 15.14
N GLN A 345 24.82 -30.98 15.76
CA GLN A 345 23.88 -29.91 16.12
C GLN A 345 24.57 -28.81 16.94
N ARG A 346 25.34 -29.19 17.96
CA ARG A 346 26.08 -28.23 18.79
C ARG A 346 27.16 -27.48 18.02
N ARG A 347 27.81 -28.10 17.04
CA ARG A 347 28.80 -27.42 16.18
C ARG A 347 28.13 -26.36 15.32
N VAL A 348 27.05 -26.72 14.62
CA VAL A 348 26.30 -25.79 13.77
C VAL A 348 25.68 -24.66 14.60
N GLU A 349 25.21 -24.95 15.81
CA GLU A 349 24.72 -23.92 16.73
C GLU A 349 25.82 -22.97 17.22
N ALA A 350 27.01 -23.50 17.54
CA ALA A 350 28.14 -22.70 17.96
C ALA A 350 28.68 -21.80 16.82
N GLU A 351 28.71 -22.31 15.59
CA GLU A 351 29.09 -21.54 14.41
C GLU A 351 28.10 -20.39 14.14
N ALA A 352 26.80 -20.68 14.23
CA ALA A 352 25.76 -19.66 14.12
C ALA A 352 25.83 -18.62 15.24
N GLN A 353 26.16 -19.03 16.49
CA GLN A 353 26.36 -18.08 17.59
C GLN A 353 27.58 -17.19 17.36
N ARG A 354 28.75 -17.75 16.99
CA ARG A 354 29.96 -16.97 16.71
C ARG A 354 29.72 -15.90 15.65
N ARG A 355 29.02 -16.27 14.56
CA ARG A 355 28.67 -15.34 13.48
C ARG A 355 27.73 -14.23 13.92
N ARG A 356 26.77 -14.51 14.82
CA ARG A 356 25.94 -13.44 15.43
C ARG A 356 26.77 -12.43 16.21
N PHE A 357 27.82 -12.88 16.91
CA PHE A 357 28.70 -11.98 17.66
C PHE A 357 29.67 -11.20 16.75
N GLU A 358 30.07 -11.75 15.61
CA GLU A 358 30.91 -11.08 14.62
C GLU A 358 30.12 -10.08 13.75
N GLY A 359 28.90 -10.43 13.34
CA GLY A 359 28.02 -9.56 12.56
C GLY A 359 27.42 -8.38 13.33
N GLY A 360 27.51 -8.37 14.68
CA GLY A 360 27.04 -7.29 15.54
C GLY A 360 28.04 -6.16 15.81
N ARG A 361 29.26 -6.22 15.26
CA ARG A 361 30.33 -5.22 15.48
C ARG A 361 30.57 -4.26 14.30
N VAL A 362 29.63 -4.12 13.37
CA VAL A 362 29.79 -3.24 12.19
C VAL A 362 28.80 -2.08 12.25
#